data_AF-A0A7J2MAF7-F1
#
_entry.id   AF-A0A7J2MAF7-F1
#
_cell.length_a   1.000
_cell.length_b   1.000
_cell.length_c   1.000
_cell.angle_alpha   90.00
_cell.angle_beta   90.00
_cell.angle_gamma   90.00
#
_symmetry.space_group_name_H-M   'P 1'
#
loop_
_entity.id
_entity.type
_entity.pdbx_description
1 polymer ?
#
loop_
_entity_poly.entity_id
_entity_poly.type
_entity_poly.pdbx_seq_one_letter_code
_entity_poly.pdbx_strand_id
1 'polypeptide(L)'
;MKVVDLKPNANVDEIVLKIVEKKEPREIVKRFGGTARVCDLTGEDEEGNTVQITLWNDEIETVELNDTIKITDGWVKEWNGQLQISTGRSGTIEKIS
;
A
#
# COMPACT_ATOMS: atom_id res chain seq x y z
N MET A 1 0.75 13.58 -3.20
CA MET A 1 2.12 13.76 -2.66
C MET A 1 3.08 12.83 -3.39
N LYS A 2 4.40 12.95 -3.20
CA LYS A 2 5.40 12.06 -3.82
C LYS A 2 5.99 11.07 -2.81
N VAL A 3 6.64 10.01 -3.30
CA VAL A 3 7.26 9.00 -2.43
C VAL A 3 8.37 9.60 -1.56
N VAL A 4 9.14 10.55 -2.10
CA VAL A 4 10.22 11.22 -1.37
C VAL A 4 9.75 12.07 -0.19
N ASP A 5 8.46 12.46 -0.18
CA ASP A 5 7.86 13.27 0.89
C ASP A 5 7.35 12.41 2.06
N LEU A 6 7.34 11.09 1.91
CA LEU A 6 6.83 10.17 2.90
C LEU A 6 7.70 10.18 4.15
N LYS A 7 7.04 10.17 5.31
CA LYS A 7 7.69 10.11 6.61
C LYS A 7 7.23 8.87 7.36
N PRO A 8 8.13 8.21 8.11
CA PRO A 8 7.75 7.07 8.92
C PRO A 8 6.71 7.48 9.96
N ASN A 9 5.69 6.64 10.15
CA ASN A 9 4.61 6.84 11.13
C ASN A 9 3.81 8.14 10.89
N ALA A 10 3.52 8.45 9.63
CA ALA A 10 2.77 9.63 9.24
C ALA A 10 1.57 9.29 8.35
N ASN A 11 0.58 10.18 8.36
CA ASN A 11 -0.55 10.14 7.45
C ASN A 11 -0.14 10.58 6.04
N VAL A 12 -0.86 10.04 5.06
CA VAL A 12 -0.75 10.40 3.64
C VAL A 12 -2.14 10.82 3.20
N ASP A 13 -2.33 12.12 2.97
CA ASP A 13 -3.63 12.62 2.51
C ASP A 13 -4.00 12.01 1.16
N GLU A 14 -3.03 11.99 0.24
CA GLU A 14 -3.22 11.46 -1.11
C GLU A 14 -1.87 11.09 -1.77
N ILE A 15 -1.77 9.90 -2.36
CA ILE A 15 -0.66 9.49 -3.21
C ILE A 15 -1.15 8.63 -4.37
N VAL A 16 -0.57 8.84 -5.56
CA VAL A 16 -0.85 8.07 -6.78
C VAL A 16 0.38 7.25 -7.13
N LEU A 17 0.20 5.95 -7.36
CA LEU A 17 1.28 5.01 -7.59
C LEU A 17 0.90 4.02 -8.70
N LYS A 18 1.83 3.75 -9.60
CA LYS A 18 1.72 2.66 -10.57
C LYS A 18 2.28 1.37 -9.97
N ILE A 19 1.53 0.28 -10.03
CA ILE A 19 1.98 -1.02 -9.52
C ILE A 19 2.99 -1.64 -10.48
N VAL A 20 4.22 -1.78 -10.02
CA VAL A 20 5.34 -2.38 -10.78
C VAL A 20 5.67 -3.80 -10.32
N GLU A 21 5.23 -4.20 -9.12
CA GLU A 21 5.35 -5.57 -8.62
C GLU A 21 4.14 -5.93 -7.73
N LYS A 22 3.62 -7.16 -7.88
CA LYS A 22 2.60 -7.76 -7.01
C LYS A 22 3.05 -9.14 -6.55
N LYS A 23 3.25 -9.32 -5.24
CA LYS A 23 3.63 -10.62 -4.66
C LYS A 23 2.41 -11.50 -4.41
N GLU A 24 2.65 -12.79 -4.16
CA GLU A 24 1.58 -13.71 -3.81
C GLU A 24 0.93 -13.32 -2.46
N PRO A 25 -0.42 -13.29 -2.37
CA PRO A 25 -1.11 -13.07 -1.11
C PRO A 25 -0.78 -14.15 -0.09
N ARG A 26 -0.55 -13.75 1.16
CA ARG A 26 -0.33 -14.66 2.29
C ARG A 26 -1.38 -14.47 3.37
N GLU A 27 -1.72 -15.53 4.06
CA GLU A 27 -2.55 -15.46 5.26
C GLU A 27 -1.72 -15.19 6.51
N ILE A 28 -2.23 -14.31 7.37
CA ILE A 28 -1.64 -14.02 8.68
C ILE A 28 -2.68 -14.26 9.78
N VAL A 29 -2.22 -14.74 10.93
CA VAL A 29 -3.06 -14.89 12.12
C VAL A 29 -3.07 -13.57 12.89
N LYS A 30 -4.25 -13.04 13.17
CA LYS A 30 -4.39 -11.81 13.95
C LYS A 30 -4.12 -12.08 15.43
N ARG A 31 -3.57 -11.08 16.13
CA ARG A 31 -3.20 -11.16 17.56
C ARG A 31 -4.36 -11.57 18.48
N PHE A 32 -5.60 -11.21 18.14
CA PHE A 32 -6.80 -11.47 18.94
C PHE A 32 -7.67 -12.62 18.39
N GLY A 33 -7.12 -13.45 17.50
CA GLY A 33 -7.84 -14.52 16.81
C GLY A 33 -8.36 -14.11 15.42
N GLY A 34 -8.61 -15.13 14.59
CA GLY A 34 -8.97 -14.98 13.18
C GLY A 34 -7.79 -14.81 12.23
N THR A 35 -8.06 -14.84 10.93
CA THR A 35 -7.07 -14.65 9.85
C THR A 35 -7.31 -13.34 9.11
N ALA A 36 -6.26 -12.83 8.46
CA ALA A 36 -6.33 -11.80 7.44
C ALA A 36 -5.47 -12.22 6.25
N ARG A 37 -5.86 -11.80 5.05
CA ARG A 37 -4.99 -11.90 3.87
C ARG A 37 -4.22 -10.59 3.75
N VAL A 38 -2.94 -10.71 3.41
CA VAL A 38 -2.07 -9.56 3.13
C VAL A 38 -1.30 -9.82 1.83
N CYS A 39 -1.14 -8.79 1.02
CA CYS A 39 -0.35 -8.84 -0.21
C CYS A 39 0.59 -7.63 -0.23
N ASP A 40 1.87 -7.90 -0.47
CA ASP A 40 2.90 -6.87 -0.58
C ASP A 40 3.08 -6.51 -2.07
N LEU A 41 3.00 -5.22 -2.39
CA LEU A 41 3.21 -4.67 -3.72
C LEU A 41 4.39 -3.68 -3.71
N THR A 42 4.90 -3.37 -4.90
CA THR A 42 5.77 -2.21 -5.12
C THR A 42 5.05 -1.23 -6.04
N GLY A 43 4.91 0.02 -5.58
CA GLY A 43 4.37 1.12 -6.36
C GLY A 43 5.44 2.13 -6.73
N GLU A 44 5.32 2.71 -7.91
CA GLU A 44 6.21 3.74 -8.45
C GLU A 44 5.43 5.06 -8.63
N ASP A 45 5.99 6.19 -8.20
CA ASP A 45 5.43 7.51 -8.48
C ASP A 45 5.83 8.05 -9.86
N GLU A 46 5.30 9.20 -10.24
CA GLU A 46 5.61 9.83 -11.54
C GLU A 46 7.09 10.21 -11.72
N GLU A 47 7.87 10.27 -10.64
CA GLU A 47 9.31 10.56 -10.68
C GLU A 47 10.17 9.30 -10.71
N GLY A 48 9.56 8.11 -10.73
CA GLY A 48 10.26 6.83 -10.73
C GLY A 48 10.72 6.37 -9.34
N ASN A 49 10.30 7.04 -8.27
CA ASN A 49 10.61 6.59 -6.91
C ASN A 49 9.65 5.46 -6.51
N THR A 50 10.19 4.44 -5.86
CA THR A 50 9.41 3.25 -5.47
C THR A 50 9.18 3.17 -3.97
N VAL A 51 8.03 2.61 -3.60
CA VAL A 51 7.64 2.35 -2.21
C VAL A 51 6.89 1.03 -2.11
N GLN A 52 7.00 0.36 -0.96
CA GLN A 52 6.19 -0.82 -0.70
C GLN A 52 4.77 -0.43 -0.31
N ILE A 53 3.80 -1.23 -0.77
CA ILE A 53 2.38 -1.06 -0.46
C ILE A 53 1.88 -2.38 0.13
N THR A 54 1.07 -2.29 1.18
CA THR A 54 0.45 -3.45 1.83
C THR A 54 -1.06 -3.39 1.63
N LEU A 55 -1.60 -4.38 0.91
CA LEU A 55 -3.05 -4.55 0.71
C LEU A 55 -3.61 -5.60 1.65
N TRP A 56 -4.85 -5.38 2.10
CA TRP A 56 -5.55 -6.22 3.07
C TRP A 56 -6.83 -6.80 2.50
N ASN A 57 -7.04 -8.10 2.75
CA ASN A 57 -8.29 -8.81 2.46
C ASN A 57 -8.80 -8.55 1.02
N ASP A 58 -9.94 -7.88 0.89
CA ASP A 58 -10.62 -7.65 -0.38
C ASP A 58 -9.86 -6.66 -1.29
N GLU A 59 -9.04 -5.76 -0.73
CA GLU A 59 -8.21 -4.82 -1.51
C GLU A 59 -7.27 -5.57 -2.47
N ILE A 60 -6.82 -6.76 -2.07
CA ILE A 60 -5.90 -7.60 -2.84
C ILE A 60 -6.46 -7.97 -4.22
N GLU A 61 -7.78 -8.11 -4.32
CA GLU A 61 -8.46 -8.50 -5.55
C GLU A 61 -8.83 -7.30 -6.42
N THR A 62 -8.70 -6.08 -5.89
CA THR A 62 -9.03 -4.83 -6.60
C THR A 62 -7.88 -4.23 -7.39
N VAL A 63 -6.64 -4.66 -7.12
CA VAL A 63 -5.42 -4.06 -7.67
C VAL A 63 -4.58 -5.11 -8.36
N GLU A 64 -4.26 -4.92 -9.63
CA GLU A 64 -3.42 -5.81 -10.42
C GLU A 64 -2.09 -5.17 -10.81
N LEU A 65 -1.18 -5.99 -11.36
CA LEU A 65 0.08 -5.49 -11.90
C LEU A 65 -0.17 -4.51 -13.06
N ASN A 66 0.59 -3.42 -13.12
CA ASN A 66 0.46 -2.29 -14.06
C ASN A 66 -0.72 -1.34 -13.81
N ASP A 67 -1.59 -1.62 -12.83
CA ASP A 67 -2.65 -0.68 -12.47
C ASP A 67 -2.06 0.60 -11.88
N THR A 68 -2.76 1.71 -12.09
CA THR A 68 -2.48 2.94 -11.36
C THR A 68 -3.52 3.11 -10.27
N ILE A 69 -3.04 3.17 -9.04
CA ILE A 69 -3.87 3.31 -7.85
C ILE A 69 -3.68 4.66 -7.20
N LYS A 70 -4.73 5.11 -6.53
CA LYS A 70 -4.75 6.27 -5.66
C LYS A 70 -5.07 5.81 -4.26
N ILE A 71 -4.21 6.17 -3.30
CA ILE A 71 -4.45 5.95 -1.87
C ILE A 71 -4.79 7.30 -1.24
N THR A 72 -5.91 7.36 -0.54
CA THR A 72 -6.37 8.55 0.20
C THR A 72 -6.45 8.22 1.69
N ASP A 73 -6.10 9.16 2.57
CA ASP A 73 -6.06 8.97 4.03
C ASP A 73 -5.23 7.74 4.47
N GLY A 74 -4.14 7.49 3.74
CA GLY A 74 -3.21 6.38 3.96
C GLY A 74 -2.32 6.56 5.19
N TRP A 75 -1.59 5.49 5.53
CA TRP A 75 -0.65 5.44 6.63
C TRP A 75 0.68 4.85 6.21
N VAL A 76 1.76 5.56 6.53
CA VAL A 76 3.14 5.09 6.33
C VAL A 76 3.63 4.41 7.60
N LYS A 77 3.96 3.14 7.48
CA LYS A 77 4.67 2.38 8.51
C LYS A 77 6.13 2.20 8.09
N GLU A 78 7.04 2.30 9.04
CA GLU A 78 8.42 1.86 8.82
C GLU A 78 8.62 0.47 9.39
N TRP A 79 9.23 -0.41 8.61
CA TRP A 79 9.65 -1.74 9.05
C TRP A 79 11.07 -2.01 8.58
N ASN A 80 11.99 -2.25 9.51
CA ASN A 80 13.41 -2.48 9.22
C ASN A 80 14.05 -1.43 8.27
N GLY A 81 13.69 -0.15 8.45
CA GLY A 81 14.21 0.95 7.63
C GLY A 81 13.58 1.06 6.23
N GLN A 82 12.53 0.29 5.94
CA GLN A 82 11.75 0.41 4.70
C GLN A 82 10.38 1.02 5.00
N LEU A 83 9.98 2.00 4.19
CA LEU A 83 8.64 2.60 4.26
C LEU A 83 7.64 1.71 3.53
N GLN A 84 6.50 1.49 4.17
CA GLN A 84 5.35 0.75 3.66
C GLN A 84 4.09 1.60 3.79
N ILE A 85 3.34 1.74 2.71
CA ILE A 85 2.05 2.46 2.71
C ILE A 85 0.90 1.44 2.77
N SER A 86 -0.14 1.78 3.52
CA SER A 86 -1.42 1.08 3.48
C SER A 86 -2.55 2.08 3.62
N THR A 87 -3.79 1.65 3.39
CA THR A 87 -5.01 2.43 3.68
C THR A 87 -5.22 2.66 5.18
N GLY A 88 -4.47 1.99 6.06
CA GLY A 88 -4.57 2.19 7.50
C GLY A 88 -5.96 1.83 8.04
N ARG A 89 -6.50 2.66 8.94
CA ARG A 89 -7.82 2.41 9.56
C ARG A 89 -8.98 3.03 8.78
N SER A 90 -8.74 4.14 8.09
CA SER A 90 -9.79 4.98 7.51
C SER A 90 -9.55 5.32 6.05
N GLY A 91 -8.39 4.98 5.50
CA GLY A 91 -8.04 5.27 4.13
C GLY A 91 -8.74 4.37 3.13
N THR A 92 -8.65 4.78 1.88
CA THR A 92 -9.26 4.11 0.74
C THR A 92 -8.24 3.92 -0.36
N ILE A 93 -8.48 2.92 -1.19
CA ILE A 93 -7.72 2.65 -2.40
C ILE A 93 -8.68 2.66 -3.60
N GLU A 94 -8.29 3.39 -4.64
CA GLU A 94 -9.08 3.53 -5.86
C GLU A 94 -8.19 3.24 -7.07
N LYS A 95 -8.66 2.37 -7.97
CA LYS A 95 -8.03 2.20 -9.28
C LYS A 95 -8.44 3.36 -10.20
N ILE A 96 -7.46 4.06 -10.76
CA ILE A 96 -7.71 5.20 -11.65
C ILE A 96 -7.36 4.90 -13.12
N SER A 97 -6.56 3.85 -13.39
CA SER A 97 -6.32 3.32 -14.73
C SER A 97 -5.92 1.85 -14.71
#